data_AF-A0A0M8PB83-F1
#
_entry.id   AF-A0A0M8PB83-F1
#
_cell.length_a   1.000
_cell.length_b   1.000
_cell.length_c   1.000
_cell.angle_alpha   90.00
_cell.angle_beta   90.00
_cell.angle_gamma   90.00
#
_symmetry.space_group_name_H-M   'P 1'
#
loop_
_entity.id
_entity.type
_entity.pdbx_description
1 polymer ?
#
loop_
_entity_poly.entity_id
_entity_poly.type
_entity_poly.pdbx_seq_one_letter_code
_entity_poly.pdbx_strand_id
1 'polypeptide(L)'
;MALKENNKAYVRIVNEENTRPTRPDYLDTSTTVVRELALLRAPNPDRVTEAVVRELVKERQHDNARLRAEYRKEVDKWEQCNTRVCNLIMSTLEPIPASYITHIENAREAFQVLKAEYGSPSWQTNYKRFEYLSNLQYKWNNPWEFVRKYKETIFDITQRGPKFDNRAILNHFIKATCCEVT
;
A
#
# COMPACT_ATOMS: atom_id res chain seq x y z
N MET A 1 -8.11 -14.70 4.40
CA MET A 1 -8.74 -13.66 3.55
C MET A 1 -7.68 -13.12 2.63
N ALA A 2 -7.60 -13.63 1.40
CA ALA A 2 -6.73 -13.05 0.39
C ALA A 2 -7.26 -11.66 0.01
N LEU A 3 -6.45 -10.85 -0.67
CA LEU A 3 -6.87 -9.72 -1.52
C LEU A 3 -7.84 -10.21 -2.63
N LYS A 4 -8.91 -10.90 -2.25
CA LYS A 4 -9.77 -11.72 -3.11
C LYS A 4 -10.95 -10.95 -3.67
N GLU A 5 -10.94 -9.63 -3.50
CA GLU A 5 -11.74 -8.75 -4.32
C GLU A 5 -10.79 -7.77 -4.98
N ASN A 6 -10.70 -7.91 -6.31
CA ASN A 6 -10.04 -7.02 -7.26
C ASN A 6 -10.57 -5.59 -7.17
N ASN A 7 -10.49 -4.94 -6.01
CA ASN A 7 -10.83 -3.55 -5.89
C ASN A 7 -9.69 -2.78 -6.55
N LYS A 8 -9.94 -2.38 -7.80
CA LYS A 8 -9.00 -1.60 -8.60
C LYS A 8 -8.45 -0.42 -7.78
N ALA A 9 -9.24 0.18 -6.90
CA ALA A 9 -8.79 1.26 -6.02
C ALA A 9 -7.63 0.87 -5.08
N TYR A 10 -7.60 -0.35 -4.55
CA TYR A 10 -6.53 -0.82 -3.66
C TYR A 10 -5.25 -1.12 -4.45
N VAL A 11 -5.41 -1.73 -5.63
CA VAL A 11 -4.29 -1.95 -6.58
C VAL A 11 -3.70 -0.61 -7.00
N ARG A 12 -4.52 0.42 -7.23
CA ARG A 12 -4.06 1.77 -7.54
C ARG A 12 -3.27 2.41 -6.41
N ILE A 13 -3.74 2.31 -5.16
CA ILE A 13 -3.00 2.83 -4.00
C ILE A 13 -1.62 2.20 -3.87
N VAL A 14 -1.51 0.89 -4.10
CA VAL A 14 -0.26 0.16 -3.94
C VAL A 14 0.69 0.33 -5.14
N ASN A 15 0.16 0.30 -6.37
CA ASN A 15 0.98 0.24 -7.59
C ASN A 15 1.17 1.59 -8.30
N GLU A 16 0.17 2.47 -8.28
CA GLU A 16 0.26 3.76 -8.99
C GLU A 16 0.91 4.82 -8.09
N GLU A 17 1.32 5.95 -8.66
CA GLU A 17 1.64 7.18 -7.91
C GLU A 17 0.39 7.82 -7.32
N ASN A 18 -0.44 7.01 -6.65
CA ASN A 18 -1.64 7.47 -5.97
C ASN A 18 -1.25 8.08 -4.61
N THR A 19 -0.43 9.13 -4.71
CA THR A 19 0.03 9.95 -3.61
C THR A 19 -1.15 10.75 -3.07
N ARG A 20 -1.09 11.08 -1.79
CA ARG A 20 -2.10 11.93 -1.15
C ARG A 20 -2.27 13.21 -1.99
N PRO A 21 -3.51 13.63 -2.31
CA PRO A 21 -3.74 14.81 -3.11
C PRO A 21 -2.97 16.04 -2.58
N THR A 22 -2.29 16.74 -3.48
CA THR A 22 -1.56 17.97 -3.16
C THR A 22 -2.54 19.11 -2.92
N ARG A 23 -2.26 19.93 -1.92
CA ARG A 23 -3.06 21.13 -1.64
C ARG A 23 -3.03 22.07 -2.85
N PRO A 24 -4.20 22.55 -3.34
CA PRO A 24 -4.23 23.49 -4.44
C PRO A 24 -3.76 24.89 -4.02
N ASP A 25 -3.25 25.63 -4.99
CA ASP A 25 -2.88 27.03 -4.80
C ASP A 25 -4.14 27.90 -4.71
N TYR A 26 -4.26 28.65 -3.62
CA TYR A 26 -5.36 29.58 -3.42
C TYR A 26 -4.98 30.97 -3.92
N LEU A 27 -5.93 31.64 -4.55
CA LEU A 27 -5.79 33.03 -4.96
C LEU A 27 -5.72 33.94 -3.74
N ASP A 28 -4.87 34.96 -3.76
CA ASP A 28 -4.85 35.97 -2.72
C ASP A 28 -6.16 36.78 -2.72
N THR A 29 -6.79 36.89 -1.56
CA THR A 29 -8.07 37.58 -1.33
C THR A 29 -7.91 38.91 -0.59
N SER A 30 -6.68 39.35 -0.31
CA SER A 30 -6.42 40.65 0.29
C SER A 30 -6.81 41.77 -0.68
N THR A 31 -7.48 42.79 -0.16
CA THR A 31 -7.98 43.92 -0.96
C THR A 31 -6.85 44.66 -1.68
N THR A 32 -5.68 44.77 -1.05
CA THR A 32 -4.47 45.36 -1.62
C THR A 32 -3.97 44.60 -2.85
N VAL A 33 -3.73 43.29 -2.72
CA VAL A 33 -3.22 42.47 -3.84
C VAL A 33 -4.26 42.36 -4.96
N VAL A 34 -5.54 42.24 -4.62
CA VAL A 34 -6.61 42.23 -5.62
C VAL A 34 -6.71 43.57 -6.36
N ARG A 35 -6.57 44.69 -5.65
CA ARG A 35 -6.56 46.03 -6.26
C ARG A 35 -5.36 46.23 -7.17
N GLU A 36 -4.16 45.85 -6.73
CA GLU A 36 -2.95 45.92 -7.56
C GLU A 36 -3.09 45.07 -8.84
N LEU A 37 -3.57 43.84 -8.72
CA LEU A 37 -3.82 42.96 -9.87
C LEU A 37 -4.92 43.49 -10.79
N ALA A 38 -5.94 44.15 -10.25
CA ALA A 38 -6.98 44.79 -11.04
C ALA A 38 -6.45 46.01 -11.81
N LEU A 39 -5.63 46.85 -11.16
CA LEU A 39 -4.98 48.00 -11.79
C LEU A 39 -4.02 47.57 -12.91
N LEU A 40 -3.27 46.49 -12.72
CA LEU A 40 -2.38 45.92 -13.74
C LEU A 40 -3.13 45.37 -14.96
N ARG A 41 -4.37 44.89 -14.77
CA ARG A 41 -5.18 44.29 -15.85
C ARG A 41 -6.14 45.29 -16.51
N ALA A 42 -6.37 46.46 -15.89
CA ALA A 42 -7.35 47.42 -16.37
C ALA A 42 -6.76 48.34 -17.45
N PRO A 43 -7.46 48.54 -18.58
CA PRO A 43 -7.04 49.51 -19.60
C PRO A 43 -7.20 50.97 -19.15
N ASN A 44 -8.02 51.24 -18.13
CA ASN A 44 -8.15 52.54 -17.49
C ASN A 44 -8.20 52.37 -15.95
N PRO A 45 -7.23 52.92 -15.18
CA PRO A 45 -7.18 52.84 -13.72
C PRO A 45 -8.42 53.38 -13.01
N ASP A 46 -9.08 54.41 -13.55
CA ASP A 46 -10.24 55.05 -12.94
C ASP A 46 -11.46 54.12 -12.83
N ARG A 47 -11.45 53.03 -13.60
CA ARG A 47 -12.50 52.00 -13.54
C ARG A 47 -12.32 51.01 -12.39
N VAL A 48 -11.15 50.99 -11.75
CA VAL A 48 -10.88 50.12 -10.59
C VAL A 48 -11.37 50.82 -9.32
N THR A 49 -12.70 50.85 -9.17
CA THR A 49 -13.34 51.42 -7.99
C THR A 49 -13.31 50.44 -6.82
N GLU A 50 -13.54 50.94 -5.61
CA GLU A 50 -13.65 50.11 -4.41
C GLU A 50 -14.75 49.04 -4.54
N ALA A 51 -15.86 49.36 -5.22
CA ALA A 51 -16.92 48.39 -5.48
C ALA A 51 -16.44 47.24 -6.38
N VAL A 52 -15.68 47.56 -7.44
CA VAL A 52 -15.09 46.56 -8.34
C VAL A 52 -14.09 45.68 -7.59
N VAL A 53 -13.22 46.28 -6.76
CA VAL A 53 -12.26 45.52 -5.94
C VAL A 53 -12.98 44.57 -4.99
N ARG A 54 -14.07 45.01 -4.33
CA ARG A 54 -14.86 44.16 -3.44
C ARG A 54 -15.49 42.97 -4.15
N GLU A 55 -16.04 43.17 -5.35
CA GLU A 55 -16.62 42.06 -6.13
C GLU A 55 -15.54 41.08 -6.59
N LEU A 56 -14.37 41.55 -7.03
CA LEU A 56 -13.23 40.68 -7.37
C LEU A 56 -12.71 39.89 -6.17
N VAL A 57 -12.69 40.48 -4.98
CA VAL A 57 -12.35 39.77 -3.74
C VAL A 57 -13.36 38.65 -3.47
N LYS A 58 -14.67 38.93 -3.59
CA LYS A 58 -15.71 37.92 -3.40
C LYS A 58 -15.61 36.78 -4.41
N GLU A 59 -15.34 37.08 -5.67
CA GLU A 59 -15.15 36.09 -6.73
C GLU A 59 -13.98 35.15 -6.39
N ARG A 60 -12.82 35.70 -6.03
CA ARG A 60 -11.67 34.89 -5.60
C ARG A 60 -11.93 34.08 -4.35
N GLN A 61 -12.66 34.63 -3.37
CA GLN A 61 -13.08 33.89 -2.18
C GLN A 61 -13.97 32.70 -2.56
N HIS A 62 -14.89 32.89 -3.50
CA HIS A 62 -15.76 31.85 -4.01
C HIS A 62 -14.96 30.75 -4.74
N ASP A 63 -14.05 31.12 -5.63
CA ASP A 63 -13.18 30.16 -6.32
C ASP A 63 -12.31 29.36 -5.35
N ASN A 64 -11.70 30.03 -4.37
CA ASN A 64 -10.93 29.36 -3.31
C ASN A 64 -11.78 28.42 -2.46
N ALA A 65 -13.05 28.76 -2.22
CA ALA A 65 -13.97 27.90 -1.49
C ALA A 65 -14.34 26.65 -2.32
N ARG A 66 -14.57 26.81 -3.63
CA ARG A 66 -14.78 25.69 -4.55
C ARG A 66 -13.57 24.75 -4.58
N LEU A 67 -12.36 25.29 -4.78
CA LEU A 67 -11.11 24.52 -4.77
C LEU A 67 -10.90 23.79 -3.45
N ARG A 68 -11.21 24.43 -2.30
CA ARG A 68 -11.17 23.77 -0.98
C ARG A 68 -12.13 22.60 -0.89
N ALA A 69 -13.35 22.75 -1.40
CA ALA A 69 -14.36 21.70 -1.36
C ALA A 69 -14.00 20.51 -2.25
N GLU A 70 -13.51 20.77 -3.47
CA GLU A 70 -13.03 19.74 -4.39
C GLU A 70 -11.81 19.00 -3.82
N TYR A 71 -10.81 19.75 -3.32
CA TYR A 71 -9.65 19.17 -2.67
C TYR A 71 -10.03 18.26 -1.50
N ARG A 72 -10.96 18.71 -0.64
CA ARG A 72 -11.41 17.91 0.50
C ARG A 72 -12.08 16.61 0.05
N LYS A 73 -12.93 16.65 -0.97
CA LYS A 73 -13.55 15.43 -1.52
C LYS A 73 -12.51 14.42 -1.99
N GLU A 74 -11.48 14.87 -2.70
CA GLU A 74 -10.41 13.99 -3.17
C GLU A 74 -9.56 13.44 -2.02
N VAL A 75 -9.23 14.26 -1.02
CA VAL A 75 -8.51 13.83 0.18
C VAL A 75 -9.31 12.80 0.97
N ASP A 76 -10.59 13.05 1.25
CA ASP A 76 -11.45 12.14 2.02
C ASP A 76 -11.56 10.77 1.32
N LYS A 77 -11.67 10.79 -0.01
CA LYS A 77 -11.75 9.58 -0.84
C LYS A 77 -10.44 8.79 -0.83
N TRP A 78 -9.30 9.50 -0.92
CA TRP A 78 -7.98 8.90 -0.79
C TRP A 78 -7.77 8.30 0.61
N GLU A 79 -8.10 9.04 1.67
CA GLU A 79 -7.91 8.64 3.07
C GLU A 79 -8.76 7.42 3.44
N GLN A 80 -10.02 7.39 2.98
CA GLN A 80 -10.88 6.22 3.13
C GLN A 80 -10.29 4.97 2.49
N CYS A 81 -9.78 5.09 1.26
CA CYS A 81 -9.18 3.97 0.56
C CYS A 81 -7.86 3.55 1.20
N ASN A 82 -7.00 4.50 1.55
CA ASN A 82 -5.72 4.27 2.20
C ASN A 82 -5.89 3.54 3.54
N THR A 83 -6.80 4.01 4.39
CA THR A 83 -7.12 3.38 5.70
C THR A 83 -7.56 1.94 5.53
N ARG A 84 -8.44 1.66 4.55
CA ARG A 84 -8.89 0.29 4.28
C ARG A 84 -7.75 -0.61 3.85
N VAL A 85 -6.83 -0.13 3.02
CA VAL A 85 -5.67 -0.91 2.58
C VAL A 85 -4.71 -1.15 3.75
N CYS A 86 -4.40 -0.13 4.57
CA CYS A 86 -3.56 -0.30 5.77
C CYS A 86 -4.15 -1.36 6.71
N ASN A 87 -5.44 -1.28 7.00
CA ASN A 87 -6.12 -2.28 7.85
C ASN A 87 -6.04 -3.68 7.25
N LEU A 88 -6.21 -3.82 5.93
CA LEU A 88 -6.11 -5.11 5.26
C LEU A 88 -4.69 -5.68 5.36
N ILE A 89 -3.67 -4.87 5.11
CA ILE A 89 -2.26 -5.25 5.27
C ILE A 89 -2.03 -5.73 6.71
N MET A 90 -2.37 -4.91 7.71
CA MET A 90 -2.17 -5.23 9.13
C MET A 90 -2.94 -6.49 9.58
N SER A 91 -4.14 -6.73 9.05
CA SER A 91 -4.92 -7.93 9.36
C SER A 91 -4.34 -9.22 8.76
N THR A 92 -3.45 -9.10 7.78
CA THR A 92 -2.85 -10.23 7.07
C THR A 92 -1.47 -10.59 7.61
N LEU A 93 -0.74 -9.61 8.15
CA LEU A 93 0.63 -9.79 8.60
C LEU A 93 0.70 -10.43 9.99
N GLU A 94 1.71 -11.26 10.18
CA GLU A 94 2.14 -11.68 11.52
C GLU A 94 2.79 -10.52 12.29
N PRO A 95 2.92 -10.60 13.63
CA PRO A 95 3.38 -9.49 14.47
C PRO A 95 4.74 -8.91 14.07
N ILE A 96 5.69 -9.74 13.63
CA ILE A 96 7.03 -9.30 13.24
C ILE A 96 6.96 -8.43 11.96
N PRO A 97 6.42 -8.92 10.81
CA PRO A 97 6.22 -8.07 9.63
C PRO A 97 5.37 -6.84 9.90
N ALA A 98 4.32 -6.96 10.73
CA ALA A 98 3.46 -5.85 11.09
C ALA A 98 4.24 -4.73 11.81
N SER A 99 5.15 -5.09 12.72
CA SER A 99 5.93 -4.13 13.51
C SER A 99 6.71 -3.12 12.65
N TYR A 100 7.21 -3.54 11.48
CA TYR A 100 7.96 -2.67 10.55
C TYR A 100 7.13 -1.53 9.96
N ILE A 101 5.81 -1.68 9.89
CA ILE A 101 4.91 -0.73 9.22
C ILE A 101 3.87 -0.12 10.16
N THR A 102 3.87 -0.48 11.44
CA THR A 102 2.88 0.01 12.44
C THR A 102 2.76 1.53 12.52
N HIS A 103 3.83 2.25 12.23
CA HIS A 103 3.92 3.71 12.28
C HIS A 103 3.66 4.38 10.93
N ILE A 104 3.42 3.60 9.87
CA ILE A 104 3.28 4.11 8.51
C ILE A 104 1.80 4.23 8.17
N GLU A 105 1.32 5.47 8.06
CA GLU A 105 -0.08 5.75 7.74
C GLU A 105 -0.40 5.56 6.26
N ASN A 106 0.60 5.65 5.38
CA ASN A 106 0.45 5.51 3.94
C ASN A 106 0.64 4.05 3.50
N ALA A 107 -0.42 3.46 2.94
CA ALA A 107 -0.41 2.06 2.50
C ALA A 107 0.65 1.75 1.44
N ARG A 108 0.96 2.71 0.56
CA ARG A 108 2.00 2.53 -0.48
C ARG A 108 3.39 2.46 0.14
N GLU A 109 3.68 3.37 1.07
CA GLU A 109 4.96 3.40 1.80
C GLU A 109 5.11 2.12 2.63
N ALA A 110 4.06 1.71 3.35
CA ALA A 110 4.04 0.45 4.09
C ALA A 110 4.34 -0.74 3.17
N PHE A 111 3.70 -0.81 2.00
CA PHE A 111 3.97 -1.86 1.02
C PHE A 111 5.41 -1.80 0.49
N GLN A 112 5.96 -0.62 0.22
CA GLN A 112 7.34 -0.47 -0.23
C GLN A 112 8.34 -0.96 0.82
N VAL A 113 8.12 -0.69 2.10
CA VAL A 113 8.94 -1.20 3.20
C VAL A 113 8.89 -2.73 3.26
N LEU A 114 7.70 -3.32 3.23
CA LEU A 114 7.56 -4.78 3.20
C LEU A 114 8.21 -5.40 1.96
N LYS A 115 8.08 -4.76 0.80
CA LYS A 115 8.68 -5.22 -0.45
C LYS A 115 10.21 -5.11 -0.41
N ALA A 116 10.77 -4.10 0.24
CA ALA A 116 12.22 -4.01 0.42
C ALA A 116 12.72 -5.14 1.33
N GLU A 117 12.01 -5.41 2.43
CA GLU A 117 12.39 -6.43 3.41
C GLU A 117 12.21 -7.86 2.90
N TYR A 118 11.06 -8.15 2.26
CA TYR A 118 10.62 -9.50 1.90
C TYR A 118 10.47 -9.74 0.40
N GLY A 119 10.60 -8.70 -0.43
CA GLY A 119 10.41 -8.80 -1.88
C GLY A 119 11.66 -9.20 -2.65
N SER A 120 12.77 -9.48 -1.98
CA SER A 120 14.02 -9.88 -2.65
C SER A 120 13.87 -11.24 -3.36
N PRO A 121 14.59 -11.48 -4.46
CA PRO A 121 14.55 -12.76 -5.17
C PRO A 121 14.90 -13.96 -4.27
N SER A 122 15.75 -13.77 -3.26
CA SER A 122 16.08 -14.80 -2.26
C SER A 122 14.87 -15.18 -1.42
N TRP A 123 14.06 -14.22 -0.97
CA TRP A 123 12.83 -14.50 -0.24
C TRP A 123 11.78 -15.20 -1.10
N GLN A 124 11.60 -14.76 -2.35
CA GLN A 124 10.69 -15.43 -3.29
C GLN A 124 11.12 -16.87 -3.60
N THR A 125 12.43 -17.09 -3.77
CA THR A 125 12.98 -18.42 -3.98
C THR A 125 12.79 -19.29 -2.75
N ASN A 126 13.00 -18.74 -1.55
CA ASN A 126 12.75 -19.46 -0.31
C ASN A 126 11.26 -19.81 -0.17
N TYR A 127 10.34 -18.88 -0.42
CA TYR A 127 8.90 -19.14 -0.40
C TYR A 127 8.50 -20.32 -1.30
N LYS A 128 8.98 -20.35 -2.55
CA LYS A 128 8.71 -21.48 -3.48
C LYS A 128 9.22 -22.82 -2.93
N ARG A 129 10.36 -22.83 -2.23
CA ARG A 129 10.89 -24.03 -1.58
C ARG A 129 10.03 -24.46 -0.40
N PHE A 130 9.57 -23.52 0.44
CA PHE A 130 8.64 -23.80 1.53
C PHE A 130 7.28 -24.30 1.02
N GLU A 131 6.80 -23.78 -0.10
CA GLU A 131 5.59 -24.25 -0.77
C GLU A 131 5.77 -25.69 -1.28
N TYR A 132 6.91 -26.01 -1.91
CA TYR A 132 7.23 -27.38 -2.31
C TYR A 132 7.25 -28.34 -1.10
N LEU A 133 7.90 -27.96 0.01
CA LEU A 133 7.89 -28.75 1.24
C LEU A 133 6.46 -28.95 1.78
N SER A 134 5.65 -27.90 1.77
CA SER A 134 4.28 -27.93 2.31
C SER A 134 3.32 -28.78 1.49
N ASN A 135 3.61 -28.94 0.20
CA ASN A 135 2.84 -29.74 -0.76
C ASN A 135 3.41 -31.15 -0.96
N LEU A 136 4.56 -31.47 -0.38
CA LEU A 136 5.13 -32.81 -0.44
C LEU A 136 4.18 -33.80 0.27
N GLN A 137 3.76 -34.84 -0.42
CA GLN A 137 2.87 -35.88 0.11
C GLN A 137 3.40 -37.26 -0.24
N TYR A 138 3.33 -38.17 0.72
CA TYR A 138 3.66 -39.57 0.52
C TYR A 138 2.51 -40.28 -0.18
N LYS A 139 2.77 -40.88 -1.35
CA LYS A 139 1.75 -41.54 -2.19
C LYS A 139 1.78 -43.07 -2.10
N TRP A 140 2.21 -43.63 -0.97
CA TRP A 140 2.23 -45.07 -0.67
C TRP A 140 2.96 -45.99 -1.66
N ASN A 141 3.71 -45.44 -2.61
CA ASN A 141 4.33 -46.19 -3.71
C ASN A 141 5.84 -46.41 -3.53
N ASN A 142 6.55 -45.44 -2.95
CA ASN A 142 8.00 -45.50 -2.76
C ASN A 142 8.46 -44.70 -1.51
N PRO A 143 8.50 -45.33 -0.33
CA PRO A 143 8.88 -44.66 0.91
C PRO A 143 10.30 -44.10 0.87
N TRP A 144 11.23 -44.81 0.22
CA TRP A 144 12.62 -44.40 0.14
C TRP A 144 12.80 -43.12 -0.67
N GLU A 145 12.15 -43.05 -1.85
CA GLU A 145 12.22 -41.86 -2.70
C GLU A 145 11.53 -40.65 -2.06
N PHE A 146 10.44 -40.87 -1.32
CA PHE A 146 9.80 -39.82 -0.54
C PHE A 146 10.73 -39.27 0.54
N VAL A 147 11.34 -40.13 1.37
CA VAL A 147 12.26 -39.71 2.42
C VAL A 147 13.47 -38.98 1.83
N ARG A 148 13.98 -39.44 0.68
CA ARG A 148 15.07 -38.77 -0.05
C ARG A 148 14.66 -37.36 -0.47
N LYS A 149 13.54 -37.20 -1.19
CA LYS A 149 13.02 -35.89 -1.63
C LYS A 149 12.74 -34.95 -0.47
N TYR A 150 12.18 -35.47 0.62
CA TYR A 150 11.93 -34.70 1.84
C TYR A 150 13.23 -34.17 2.45
N LYS A 151 14.24 -35.03 2.61
CA LYS A 151 15.55 -34.63 3.15
C LYS A 151 16.27 -33.62 2.26
N GLU A 152 16.26 -33.82 0.93
CA GLU A 152 16.82 -32.88 -0.04
C GLU A 152 16.15 -31.51 0.07
N THR A 153 14.82 -31.48 0.19
CA THR A 153 14.06 -30.23 0.34
C THR A 153 14.41 -29.49 1.62
N ILE A 154 14.47 -30.20 2.76
CA ILE A 154 14.85 -29.61 4.04
C ILE A 154 16.29 -29.09 3.99
N PHE A 155 17.19 -29.85 3.38
CA PHE A 155 18.59 -29.44 3.21
C PHE A 155 18.71 -28.17 2.35
N ASP A 156 17.99 -28.10 1.24
CA ASP A 156 17.98 -26.93 0.36
C ASP A 156 17.42 -25.67 1.04
N ILE A 157 16.40 -25.82 1.89
CA ILE A 157 15.85 -24.70 2.65
C ILE A 157 16.82 -24.27 3.76
N THR A 158 17.41 -25.21 4.48
CA THR A 158 18.29 -24.92 5.63
C THR A 158 19.67 -24.41 5.22
N GLN A 159 20.19 -24.75 4.03
CA GLN A 159 21.44 -24.19 3.52
C GLN A 159 21.33 -22.71 3.12
N ARG A 160 20.14 -22.23 2.76
CA ARG A 160 19.95 -20.93 2.09
C ARG A 160 18.90 -20.02 2.76
N GLY A 161 18.42 -20.42 3.92
CA GLY A 161 17.35 -19.75 4.66
C GLY A 161 17.50 -19.90 6.18
N PRO A 162 16.54 -19.39 6.96
CA PRO A 162 16.55 -19.58 8.41
C PRO A 162 16.52 -21.07 8.77
N LYS A 163 17.27 -21.47 9.78
CA LYS A 163 17.26 -22.86 10.26
C LYS A 163 15.87 -23.22 10.74
N PHE A 164 15.29 -24.25 10.13
CA PHE A 164 14.15 -24.94 10.72
C PHE A 164 14.56 -25.54 12.06
N ASP A 165 13.72 -25.36 13.07
CA ASP A 165 13.86 -26.16 14.28
C ASP A 165 13.45 -27.63 13.99
N ASN A 166 13.98 -28.55 14.80
CA ASN A 166 13.73 -29.98 14.62
C ASN A 166 12.24 -30.36 14.76
N ARG A 167 11.47 -29.57 15.51
CA ARG A 167 10.04 -29.83 15.76
C ARG A 167 9.21 -29.48 14.52
N ALA A 168 9.53 -28.39 13.84
CA ALA A 168 8.93 -27.97 12.60
C ALA A 168 9.23 -28.96 11.46
N ILE A 169 10.47 -29.50 11.40
CA ILE A 169 10.81 -30.60 10.48
C ILE A 169 9.93 -31.81 10.77
N LEU A 170 9.87 -32.29 12.01
CA LEU A 170 9.06 -33.45 12.38
C LEU A 170 7.57 -33.24 12.04
N ASN A 171 7.01 -32.06 12.35
CA ASN A 171 5.61 -31.75 12.05
C ASN A 171 5.32 -31.76 10.55
N HIS A 172 6.20 -31.22 9.72
CA HIS A 172 6.06 -31.27 8.26
C HIS A 172 6.16 -32.69 7.72
N PHE A 173 7.06 -33.52 8.27
CA PHE A 173 7.19 -34.91 7.89
C PHE A 173 5.90 -35.69 8.20
N ILE A 174 5.38 -35.55 9.43
CA ILE A 174 4.11 -36.18 9.84
C ILE A 174 2.97 -35.75 8.93
N LYS A 175 2.81 -34.45 8.68
CA LYS A 175 1.78 -33.93 7.75
C LYS A 175 1.89 -34.58 6.37
N ALA A 176 3.11 -34.64 5.82
CA ALA A 176 3.37 -35.18 4.50
C ALA A 176 3.08 -36.70 4.41
N THR A 177 3.20 -37.44 5.51
CA THR A 177 2.92 -38.89 5.57
C THR A 177 1.49 -39.25 5.98
N CYS A 178 0.78 -38.36 6.68
CA CYS A 178 -0.53 -38.67 7.27
C CYS A 178 -1.73 -38.19 6.45
N CYS A 179 -1.54 -37.38 5.40
CA CYS A 179 -2.65 -36.91 4.57
C CYS A 179 -3.05 -37.94 3.50
N GLU A 180 -3.84 -38.94 3.91
CA GLU A 180 -4.97 -39.50 3.15
C GLU A 180 -5.91 -40.23 4.14
N VAL A 181 -6.88 -39.51 4.71
CA VAL A 181 -8.21 -40.07 5.04
C VAL A 181 -9.25 -39.00 4.72
N THR A 182 -9.67 -38.96 3.46
CA THR A 182 -11.03 -38.60 3.05
C THR A 182 -11.39 -39.51 1.89
#